data_AF-A0A0C9ZTR1-F1
#
_entry.id   AF-A0A0C9ZTR1-F1
#
_cell.length_a   1.000
_cell.length_b   1.000
_cell.length_c   1.000
_cell.angle_alpha   90.00
_cell.angle_beta   90.00
_cell.angle_gamma   90.00
#
_symmetry.space_group_name_H-M   'P 1'
#
loop_
_entity.id
_entity.type
_entity.pdbx_description
1 polymer ?
#
loop_
_entity_poly.entity_id
_entity_poly.type
_entity_poly.pdbx_seq_one_letter_code
_entity_poly.pdbx_strand_id
1 'polypeptide(L)'
;MAYQYSGTGQQSVAELQRLTTFVGDPLFRHADALSFSHTREVKNIDAYLQDKSNPFREEYGWQRSSVKIRLPNEGTKWPSETDAPELEIPGVHHRSIIDIIESVFTDDASISFNMIPYREYWQCSPDRAIEVFSEAYSSPEMLEMYDEINALPREAGDEYERSIASLMFWSDVTHLANFGDASLWPFYLYFGNQTKYVRGKPTASACHHVAYIPTLPDDFQDQYMKFFGEPSSSEVYTYCKRELMQAIWALLLDDKFMHAYVHGIVIKCSDGITRRIFPRFFTYSADYPEKVILSGIKNLGQCPCPRCLTKKTEIPLMGSKRDMKRRIRCMRKDDQKHHREVEDAWKLIFQLGVPVDGSRVKKILNDESLVPTRNSFSEKLCPHGFNRFRMFVVDELHEFELGVWKAILTHLFRILHAAGGHAIQKLNERYRDTPSFGRGTIRKFNTNASAMKRLAARDFEDLLQVRSVHAFLISFLMIDSVHSLSLRTYFPKITIPWFWTSYSTWRLGTHLQNYASIPRTP
;
A
#
# COMPACT_ATOMS: atom_id res chain seq x y z
N MET A 1 -11.02 -24.91 16.86
CA MET A 1 -11.84 -24.08 15.94
C MET A 1 -11.27 -24.12 14.53
N ALA A 2 -10.05 -23.62 14.26
CA ALA A 2 -9.46 -23.60 12.91
C ALA A 2 -9.44 -24.97 12.18
N TYR A 3 -9.14 -26.08 12.86
CA TYR A 3 -9.19 -27.44 12.30
C TYR A 3 -10.58 -27.84 11.76
N GLN A 4 -11.65 -27.34 12.38
CA GLN A 4 -13.02 -27.61 11.93
C GLN A 4 -13.39 -26.77 10.69
N TYR A 5 -12.88 -25.55 10.60
CA TYR A 5 -13.22 -24.60 9.53
C TYR A 5 -12.25 -24.61 8.34
N SER A 6 -11.10 -25.29 8.45
CA SER A 6 -10.08 -25.35 7.39
C SER A 6 -10.33 -26.43 6.33
N GLY A 7 -11.27 -27.34 6.57
CA GLY A 7 -11.52 -28.46 5.69
C GLY A 7 -12.48 -28.11 4.55
N THR A 8 -12.17 -28.60 3.35
CA THR A 8 -13.22 -29.02 2.41
C THR A 8 -14.00 -30.16 3.06
N GLY A 9 -15.14 -30.60 2.50
CA GLY A 9 -16.04 -31.59 3.12
C GLY A 9 -15.41 -32.94 3.56
N GLN A 10 -14.11 -33.15 3.37
CA GLN A 10 -13.31 -34.24 3.94
C GLN A 10 -12.04 -33.69 4.63
N GLN A 11 -11.85 -34.01 5.90
CA GLN A 11 -10.61 -33.69 6.64
C GLN A 11 -9.45 -34.57 6.15
N SER A 12 -8.28 -33.97 5.93
CA SER A 12 -7.10 -34.64 5.41
C SER A 12 -6.18 -35.21 6.50
N VAL A 13 -5.39 -36.24 6.16
CA VAL A 13 -4.34 -36.80 7.05
C VAL A 13 -3.36 -35.72 7.51
N ALA A 14 -3.04 -34.76 6.64
CA ALA A 14 -2.14 -33.66 6.95
C ALA A 14 -2.70 -32.73 8.03
N GLU A 15 -4.01 -32.47 8.02
CA GLU A 15 -4.66 -31.64 9.04
C GLU A 15 -4.68 -32.34 10.40
N LEU A 16 -4.95 -33.66 10.42
CA LEU A 16 -4.91 -34.44 11.66
C LEU A 16 -3.51 -34.46 12.26
N GLN A 17 -2.47 -34.68 11.43
CA GLN A 17 -1.08 -34.63 11.87
C GLN A 17 -0.70 -33.26 12.45
N ARG A 18 -1.25 -32.18 11.87
CA ARG A 18 -1.02 -30.81 12.33
C ARG A 18 -1.70 -30.52 13.66
N LEU A 19 -2.93 -31.00 13.86
CA LEU A 19 -3.61 -30.90 15.15
C LEU A 19 -2.80 -31.59 16.25
N THR A 20 -2.29 -32.79 15.98
CA THR A 20 -1.42 -33.53 16.92
C THR A 20 -0.13 -32.76 17.23
N THR A 21 0.47 -32.13 16.22
CA THR A 21 1.68 -31.30 16.39
C THR A 21 1.39 -30.06 17.25
N PHE A 22 0.24 -29.42 17.04
CA PHE A 22 -0.19 -28.25 17.81
C PHE A 22 -0.48 -28.58 19.27
N VAL A 23 -1.16 -29.70 19.52
CA VAL A 23 -1.42 -30.19 20.89
C VAL A 23 -0.15 -30.59 21.61
N GLY A 24 0.89 -31.01 20.88
CA GLY A 24 2.21 -31.34 21.43
C GLY A 24 3.16 -30.15 21.60
N ASP A 25 2.74 -28.91 21.28
CA ASP A 25 3.58 -27.73 21.43
C ASP A 25 3.83 -27.40 22.91
N PRO A 26 5.06 -27.07 23.35
CA PRO A 26 5.35 -26.75 24.75
C PRO A 26 4.57 -25.55 25.31
N LEU A 27 4.09 -24.66 24.45
CA LEU A 27 3.25 -23.51 24.83
C LEU A 27 1.77 -23.87 24.86
N PHE A 28 1.38 -25.04 24.33
CA PHE A 28 0.00 -25.51 24.36
C PHE A 28 -0.37 -25.97 25.77
N ARG A 29 -1.39 -25.34 26.34
CA ARG A 29 -1.89 -25.71 27.66
C ARG A 29 -2.91 -26.83 27.52
N HIS A 30 -2.51 -28.06 27.90
CA HIS A 30 -3.40 -29.22 27.86
C HIS A 30 -4.71 -29.04 28.64
N ALA A 31 -4.71 -28.22 29.71
CA ALA A 31 -5.92 -27.90 30.48
C ALA A 31 -6.99 -27.18 29.63
N ASP A 32 -6.59 -26.35 28.67
CA ASP A 32 -7.50 -25.62 27.78
C ASP A 32 -8.17 -26.59 26.79
N ALA A 33 -7.48 -27.68 26.41
CA ALA A 33 -8.00 -28.74 25.55
C ALA A 33 -9.04 -29.62 26.24
N LEU A 34 -8.81 -29.96 27.51
CA LEU A 34 -9.71 -30.81 28.31
C LEU A 34 -11.08 -30.18 28.54
N SER A 35 -11.12 -28.84 28.59
CA SER A 35 -12.35 -28.09 28.77
C SER A 35 -12.98 -27.65 27.45
N PHE A 36 -12.30 -27.77 26.31
CA PHE A 36 -12.74 -27.25 25.01
C PHE A 36 -14.04 -27.94 24.54
N SER A 37 -15.04 -27.14 24.18
CA SER A 37 -16.25 -27.61 23.51
C SER A 37 -16.54 -26.71 22.32
N HIS A 38 -16.56 -27.26 21.12
CA HIS A 38 -16.78 -26.47 19.90
C HIS A 38 -18.06 -25.66 19.96
N THR A 39 -19.18 -26.28 20.36
CA THR A 39 -20.47 -25.61 20.52
C THR A 39 -20.42 -24.47 21.54
N ARG A 40 -19.70 -24.67 22.66
CA ARG A 40 -19.55 -23.64 23.68
C ARG A 40 -18.67 -22.49 23.18
N GLU A 41 -17.58 -22.78 22.50
CA GLU A 41 -16.70 -21.73 21.97
C GLU A 41 -17.34 -20.95 20.82
N VAL A 42 -18.13 -21.58 19.95
CA VAL A 42 -18.97 -20.86 18.97
C VAL A 42 -19.95 -19.94 19.69
N LYS A 43 -20.66 -20.45 20.69
CA LYS A 43 -21.59 -19.65 21.50
C LYS A 43 -20.87 -18.50 22.23
N ASN A 44 -19.64 -18.70 22.70
CA ASN A 44 -18.83 -17.67 23.32
C ASN A 44 -18.40 -16.60 22.31
N ILE A 45 -18.07 -16.99 21.07
CA ILE A 45 -17.78 -16.03 19.99
C ILE A 45 -19.04 -15.25 19.63
N ASP A 46 -20.19 -15.91 19.46
CA ASP A 46 -21.46 -15.24 19.17
C ASP A 46 -21.85 -14.28 20.31
N ALA A 47 -21.65 -14.70 21.56
CA ALA A 47 -21.84 -13.85 22.72
C ALA A 47 -20.87 -12.67 22.74
N TYR A 48 -19.58 -12.87 22.42
CA TYR A 48 -18.58 -11.81 22.31
C TYR A 48 -18.91 -10.81 21.20
N LEU A 49 -19.40 -11.27 20.04
CA LEU A 49 -19.84 -10.39 18.96
C LEU A 49 -21.01 -9.48 19.40
N GLN A 50 -21.83 -9.95 20.34
CA GLN A 50 -22.93 -9.19 20.96
C GLN A 50 -22.50 -8.42 22.22
N ASP A 51 -21.31 -8.71 22.76
CA ASP A 51 -20.78 -8.14 24.00
C ASP A 51 -20.41 -6.65 23.81
N LYS A 52 -20.39 -5.89 24.91
CA LYS A 52 -19.97 -4.48 24.89
C LYS A 52 -18.48 -4.32 24.58
N SER A 53 -17.66 -5.32 24.88
CA SER A 53 -16.23 -5.36 24.59
C SER A 53 -15.89 -5.53 23.11
N ASN A 54 -16.88 -5.81 22.24
CA ASN A 54 -16.65 -5.86 20.80
C ASN A 54 -16.19 -4.49 20.27
N PRO A 55 -14.95 -4.38 19.73
CA PRO A 55 -14.40 -3.10 19.30
C PRO A 55 -15.08 -2.53 18.05
N PHE A 56 -15.91 -3.31 17.36
CA PHE A 56 -16.62 -2.92 16.12
C PHE A 56 -18.02 -2.32 16.36
N ARG A 57 -18.36 -1.98 17.60
CA ARG A 57 -19.65 -1.36 17.92
C ARG A 57 -19.69 0.13 17.53
N GLU A 58 -20.90 0.61 17.29
CA GLU A 58 -21.19 2.02 17.04
C GLU A 58 -20.73 2.95 18.17
N GLU A 59 -20.78 2.46 19.42
CA GLU A 59 -20.28 3.17 20.60
C GLU A 59 -18.77 3.52 20.52
N TYR A 60 -18.01 2.78 19.71
CA TYR A 60 -16.58 3.03 19.44
C TYR A 60 -16.35 3.76 18.10
N GLY A 61 -17.42 4.30 17.51
CA GLY A 61 -17.38 5.07 16.27
C GLY A 61 -17.40 4.23 14.98
N TRP A 62 -17.62 2.91 15.07
CA TRP A 62 -17.76 2.04 13.90
C TRP A 62 -19.18 2.05 13.34
N GLN A 63 -19.29 2.17 12.04
CA GLN A 63 -20.55 2.17 11.30
C GLN A 63 -20.54 1.00 10.33
N ARG A 64 -21.73 0.45 10.07
CA ARG A 64 -21.94 -0.54 9.02
C ARG A 64 -22.81 0.04 7.93
N SER A 65 -22.32 -0.03 6.70
CA SER A 65 -23.02 0.51 5.54
C SER A 65 -23.01 -0.48 4.38
N SER A 66 -23.89 -0.23 3.42
CA SER A 66 -23.88 -0.84 2.10
C SER A 66 -23.47 0.20 1.06
N VAL A 67 -22.81 -0.23 0.00
CA VAL A 67 -22.51 0.60 -1.17
C VAL A 67 -23.18 0.00 -2.40
N LYS A 68 -23.47 0.83 -3.40
CA LYS A 68 -24.07 0.38 -4.66
C LYS A 68 -23.09 0.58 -5.80
N ILE A 69 -22.99 -0.41 -6.69
CA ILE A 69 -22.21 -0.33 -7.92
C ILE A 69 -23.10 -0.61 -9.13
N ARG A 70 -22.86 0.08 -10.24
CA ARG A 70 -23.60 -0.14 -11.48
C ARG A 70 -22.99 -1.27 -12.30
N LEU A 71 -23.84 -2.11 -12.86
CA LEU A 71 -23.43 -3.28 -13.63
C LEU A 71 -23.51 -2.99 -15.13
N PRO A 72 -22.38 -3.00 -15.87
CA PRO A 72 -22.40 -2.89 -17.32
C PRO A 72 -22.71 -4.25 -17.94
N ASN A 73 -23.38 -4.25 -19.10
CA ASN A 73 -23.57 -5.46 -19.90
C ASN A 73 -23.32 -5.19 -21.39
N GLU A 74 -22.53 -6.05 -22.04
CA GLU A 74 -22.24 -5.92 -23.47
C GLU A 74 -23.52 -6.10 -24.30
N GLY A 75 -23.66 -5.31 -25.37
CA GLY A 75 -24.82 -5.37 -26.26
C GLY A 75 -26.11 -4.76 -25.69
N THR A 76 -26.18 -4.51 -24.38
CA THR A 76 -27.34 -3.90 -23.72
C THR A 76 -27.20 -2.38 -23.69
N LYS A 77 -28.28 -1.67 -24.03
CA LYS A 77 -28.29 -0.20 -24.11
C LYS A 77 -29.30 0.37 -23.14
N TRP A 78 -28.86 1.35 -22.37
CA TRP A 78 -29.69 2.08 -21.43
C TRP A 78 -29.93 3.52 -21.92
N PRO A 79 -31.16 4.06 -21.83
CA PRO A 79 -31.43 5.47 -22.18
C PRO A 79 -30.57 6.42 -21.35
N SER A 80 -30.48 6.15 -20.04
CA SER A 80 -29.59 6.82 -19.09
C SER A 80 -28.78 5.77 -18.31
N GLU A 81 -27.64 6.20 -17.79
CA GLU A 81 -26.83 5.39 -16.87
C GLU A 81 -27.61 4.98 -15.62
N THR A 82 -28.49 5.86 -15.12
CA THR A 82 -29.33 5.63 -13.94
C THR A 82 -30.32 4.48 -14.11
N ASP A 83 -30.57 4.07 -15.36
CA ASP A 83 -31.50 2.99 -15.68
C ASP A 83 -30.79 1.62 -15.65
N ALA A 84 -29.46 1.59 -15.57
CA ALA A 84 -28.69 0.36 -15.51
C ALA A 84 -28.84 -0.32 -14.13
N PRO A 85 -28.84 -1.67 -14.07
CA PRO A 85 -28.94 -2.39 -12.82
C PRO A 85 -27.82 -2.03 -11.83
N GLU A 86 -28.20 -1.91 -10.55
CA GLU A 86 -27.28 -1.69 -9.44
C GLU A 86 -27.18 -2.95 -8.58
N LEU A 87 -25.96 -3.27 -8.17
CA LEU A 87 -25.67 -4.29 -7.17
C LEU A 87 -25.39 -3.60 -5.84
N GLU A 88 -26.17 -3.95 -4.82
CA GLU A 88 -25.89 -3.54 -3.44
C GLU A 88 -24.89 -4.50 -2.80
N ILE A 89 -23.82 -3.95 -2.25
CA ILE A 89 -22.76 -4.66 -1.57
C ILE A 89 -22.79 -4.26 -0.10
N PRO A 90 -23.33 -5.12 0.78
CA PRO A 90 -23.38 -4.86 2.21
C PRO A 90 -22.04 -5.15 2.89
N GLY A 91 -21.92 -4.75 4.16
CA GLY A 91 -20.83 -5.22 5.03
C GLY A 91 -19.60 -4.33 5.05
N VAL A 92 -19.70 -3.10 4.55
CA VAL A 92 -18.64 -2.10 4.73
C VAL A 92 -18.64 -1.65 6.19
N HIS A 93 -17.58 -1.99 6.92
CA HIS A 93 -17.37 -1.48 8.28
C HIS A 93 -16.42 -0.31 8.19
N HIS A 94 -16.81 0.85 8.70
CA HIS A 94 -16.00 2.06 8.58
C HIS A 94 -16.18 3.02 9.76
N ARG A 95 -15.30 4.00 9.87
CA ARG A 95 -15.36 5.11 10.83
C ARG A 95 -15.27 6.42 10.07
N SER A 96 -15.92 7.46 10.59
CA SER A 96 -15.74 8.80 10.04
C SER A 96 -14.27 9.23 10.21
N ILE A 97 -13.65 9.67 9.11
CA ILE A 97 -12.29 10.22 9.15
C ILE A 97 -12.25 11.44 10.08
N ILE A 98 -13.32 12.24 10.12
CA ILE A 98 -13.38 13.43 10.97
C ILE A 98 -13.44 13.06 12.45
N ASP A 99 -14.22 12.06 12.82
CA ASP A 99 -14.27 11.59 14.21
C ASP A 99 -12.90 11.05 14.68
N ILE A 100 -12.15 10.40 13.77
CA ILE A 100 -10.77 9.99 14.04
C ILE A 100 -9.88 11.21 14.26
N ILE A 101 -9.97 12.23 13.42
CA ILE A 101 -9.18 13.46 13.56
C ILE A 101 -9.51 14.16 14.89
N GLU A 102 -10.79 14.35 15.21
CA GLU A 102 -11.23 14.96 16.46
C GLU A 102 -10.70 14.19 17.68
N SER A 103 -10.86 12.87 17.68
CA SER A 103 -10.33 12.01 18.74
C SER A 103 -8.81 12.15 18.89
N VAL A 104 -8.06 12.10 17.80
CA VAL A 104 -6.59 12.14 17.86
C VAL A 104 -6.07 13.51 18.29
N PHE A 105 -6.63 14.61 17.78
CA PHE A 105 -6.16 15.95 18.10
C PHE A 105 -6.58 16.43 19.50
N THR A 106 -7.56 15.78 20.12
CA THR A 106 -7.94 16.01 21.53
C THR A 106 -7.19 15.10 22.50
N ASP A 107 -6.66 13.96 22.05
CA ASP A 107 -5.93 13.00 22.87
C ASP A 107 -4.53 13.53 23.27
N ASP A 108 -4.06 13.15 24.47
CA ASP A 108 -2.76 13.56 25.01
C ASP A 108 -1.58 13.16 24.10
N ALA A 109 -1.71 12.12 23.27
CA ALA A 109 -0.69 11.76 22.28
C ALA A 109 -0.40 12.90 21.29
N SER A 110 -1.37 13.77 21.02
CA SER A 110 -1.22 14.92 20.12
C SER A 110 -0.36 16.05 20.69
N ILE A 111 -0.02 16.05 21.99
CA ILE A 111 0.94 17.00 22.57
C ILE A 111 2.31 16.89 21.85
N SER A 112 2.64 15.69 21.38
CA SER A 112 3.88 15.42 20.64
C SER A 112 3.81 15.74 19.14
N PHE A 113 2.68 16.26 18.65
CA PHE A 113 2.51 16.56 17.23
C PHE A 113 3.17 17.88 16.86
N ASN A 114 3.73 17.92 15.66
CA ASN A 114 4.18 19.15 15.03
C ASN A 114 3.02 19.76 14.26
N MET A 115 2.41 20.81 14.83
CA MET A 115 1.28 21.52 14.23
C MET A 115 1.72 22.51 13.15
N ILE A 116 2.91 23.09 13.31
CA ILE A 116 3.50 24.05 12.37
C ILE A 116 4.69 23.37 11.69
N PRO A 117 4.67 23.22 10.35
CA PRO A 117 5.79 22.65 9.63
C PRO A 117 7.00 23.58 9.63
N TYR A 118 8.19 23.01 9.52
CA TYR A 118 9.45 23.77 9.55
C TYR A 118 10.52 23.10 8.70
N ARG A 119 11.54 23.88 8.29
CA ARG A 119 12.74 23.33 7.65
C ARG A 119 13.78 23.01 8.71
N GLU A 120 14.38 21.83 8.60
CA GLU A 120 15.43 21.38 9.49
C GLU A 120 16.79 21.50 8.78
N TYR A 121 17.79 22.08 9.45
CA TYR A 121 19.13 22.22 8.91
C TYR A 121 20.15 21.65 9.88
N TRP A 122 21.08 20.84 9.36
CA TRP A 122 22.25 20.40 10.09
C TRP A 122 23.43 21.33 9.80
N GLN A 123 23.91 22.02 10.85
CA GLN A 123 25.10 22.86 10.76
C GLN A 123 26.35 21.97 10.88
N CYS A 124 27.02 21.72 9.75
CA CYS A 124 28.23 20.90 9.72
C CYS A 124 29.49 21.71 10.09
N SER A 125 29.51 22.99 9.73
CA SER A 125 30.56 23.98 10.03
C SER A 125 29.94 25.38 10.05
N PRO A 126 30.60 26.43 10.58
CA PRO A 126 30.01 27.78 10.67
C PRO A 126 29.50 28.36 9.34
N ASP A 127 30.08 27.94 8.21
CA ASP A 127 29.78 28.38 6.85
C ASP A 127 28.93 27.37 6.04
N ARG A 128 28.59 26.20 6.63
CA ARG A 128 27.89 25.13 5.91
C ARG A 128 26.73 24.55 6.70
N ALA A 129 25.52 24.89 6.25
CA ALA A 129 24.27 24.25 6.64
C ALA A 129 23.80 23.30 5.53
N ILE A 130 23.28 22.13 5.91
CA ILE A 130 22.67 21.16 4.99
C ILE A 130 21.23 20.94 5.42
N GLU A 131 20.27 21.11 4.50
CA GLU A 131 18.86 20.82 4.76
C GLU A 131 18.67 19.31 5.00
N VAL A 132 17.93 18.97 6.05
CA VAL A 132 17.68 17.60 6.50
C VAL A 132 16.27 17.20 6.09
N PHE A 133 16.15 16.10 5.35
CA PHE A 133 14.88 15.48 4.99
C PHE A 133 14.62 14.28 5.89
N SER A 134 13.82 14.48 6.95
CA SER A 134 13.65 13.50 8.03
C SER A 134 12.21 13.05 8.25
N GLU A 135 11.27 14.00 8.28
CA GLU A 135 9.89 13.81 8.74
C GLU A 135 8.90 14.40 7.74
N ALA A 136 7.65 13.94 7.81
CA ALA A 136 6.59 14.45 6.93
C ALA A 136 6.32 15.94 7.21
N TYR A 137 6.24 16.35 8.48
CA TYR A 137 6.01 17.74 8.85
C TYR A 137 7.18 18.69 8.55
N SER A 138 8.36 18.17 8.21
CA SER A 138 9.50 18.99 7.76
C SER A 138 9.73 18.94 6.25
N SER A 139 8.83 18.30 5.51
CA SER A 139 8.96 18.17 4.05
C SER A 139 8.53 19.45 3.31
N PRO A 140 9.09 19.70 2.12
CA PRO A 140 8.64 20.79 1.24
C PRO A 140 7.14 20.75 0.96
N GLU A 141 6.58 19.55 0.74
CA GLU A 141 5.15 19.37 0.47
C GLU A 141 4.28 19.80 1.65
N MET A 142 4.72 19.54 2.89
CA MET A 142 3.97 19.98 4.07
C MET A 142 3.98 21.50 4.23
N LEU A 143 5.12 22.12 3.98
CA LEU A 143 5.27 23.58 3.98
C LEU A 143 4.37 24.23 2.91
N GLU A 144 4.41 23.70 1.68
CA GLU A 144 3.56 24.18 0.57
C GLU A 144 2.07 24.11 0.94
N MET A 145 1.59 22.97 1.45
CA MET A 145 0.18 22.87 1.86
C MET A 145 -0.16 23.81 3.02
N TYR A 146 0.76 24.01 3.96
CA TYR A 146 0.54 24.92 5.09
C TYR A 146 0.41 26.37 4.63
N ASP A 147 1.24 26.79 3.68
CA ASP A 147 1.14 28.10 3.06
C ASP A 147 -0.18 28.25 2.28
N GLU A 148 -0.58 27.23 1.53
CA GLU A 148 -1.88 27.21 0.81
C GLU A 148 -3.07 27.37 1.77
N ILE A 149 -3.08 26.66 2.90
CA ILE A 149 -4.14 26.77 3.92
C ILE A 149 -4.16 28.15 4.57
N ASN A 150 -3.00 28.71 4.87
CA ASN A 150 -2.91 30.03 5.48
C ASN A 150 -3.27 31.15 4.49
N ALA A 151 -3.14 30.90 3.19
CA ALA A 151 -3.58 31.82 2.14
C ALA A 151 -5.10 31.79 1.88
N LEU A 152 -5.84 30.78 2.36
CA LEU A 152 -7.30 30.72 2.20
C LEU A 152 -7.98 31.90 2.92
N PRO A 153 -9.09 32.44 2.38
CA PRO A 153 -9.89 33.43 3.08
C PRO A 153 -10.29 32.97 4.49
N ARG A 154 -10.31 33.90 5.46
CA ARG A 154 -10.83 33.65 6.81
C ARG A 154 -12.32 33.93 6.86
N GLU A 155 -13.06 33.03 7.49
CA GLU A 155 -14.47 33.25 7.83
C GLU A 155 -14.57 34.39 8.85
N ALA A 156 -15.70 35.10 8.88
CA ALA A 156 -15.88 36.18 9.84
C ALA A 156 -15.79 35.65 11.28
N GLY A 157 -14.87 36.21 12.08
CA GLY A 157 -14.59 35.76 13.45
C GLY A 157 -13.64 34.55 13.57
N ASP A 158 -13.07 34.05 12.46
CA ASP A 158 -12.06 32.98 12.49
C ASP A 158 -10.67 33.52 12.88
N GLU A 159 -10.43 33.61 14.19
CA GLU A 159 -9.15 34.05 14.77
C GLU A 159 -8.23 32.87 15.16
N TYR A 160 -8.64 31.63 14.89
CA TYR A 160 -7.90 30.45 15.31
C TYR A 160 -6.60 30.26 14.50
N GLU A 161 -5.61 29.65 15.16
CA GLU A 161 -4.43 29.10 14.47
C GLU A 161 -4.88 28.01 13.49
N ARG A 162 -4.38 28.07 12.25
CA ARG A 162 -4.67 27.07 11.24
C ARG A 162 -3.57 26.03 11.25
N SER A 163 -3.95 24.76 11.31
CA SER A 163 -3.02 23.63 11.22
C SER A 163 -3.58 22.59 10.27
N ILE A 164 -2.70 21.70 9.79
CA ILE A 164 -3.08 20.64 8.87
C ILE A 164 -3.09 19.31 9.61
N ALA A 165 -4.16 18.54 9.43
CA ALA A 165 -4.15 17.12 9.70
C ALA A 165 -3.58 16.40 8.47
N SER A 166 -2.30 16.03 8.54
CA SER A 166 -1.57 15.36 7.45
C SER A 166 -1.98 13.89 7.39
N LEU A 167 -2.91 13.56 6.49
CA LEU A 167 -3.49 12.22 6.38
C LEU A 167 -2.59 11.30 5.57
N MET A 168 -2.05 10.28 6.21
CA MET A 168 -1.26 9.24 5.56
C MET A 168 -2.06 7.93 5.56
N PHE A 169 -2.50 7.49 4.38
CA PHE A 169 -3.28 6.27 4.23
C PHE A 169 -2.42 5.08 3.82
N TRP A 170 -2.80 3.91 4.34
CA TRP A 170 -2.30 2.62 3.88
C TRP A 170 -3.46 1.67 3.62
N SER A 171 -3.27 0.79 2.65
CA SER A 171 -4.15 -0.35 2.48
C SER A 171 -3.35 -1.54 1.96
N ASP A 172 -3.72 -2.72 2.46
CA ASP A 172 -3.01 -3.97 2.18
C ASP A 172 -3.94 -5.15 2.43
N VAL A 173 -4.21 -5.94 1.38
CA VAL A 173 -5.05 -7.13 1.50
C VAL A 173 -4.34 -8.17 2.34
N THR A 174 -4.90 -8.43 3.52
CA THR A 174 -4.34 -9.35 4.50
C THR A 174 -5.05 -10.71 4.41
N HIS A 175 -4.32 -11.78 4.09
CA HIS A 175 -4.85 -13.14 4.22
C HIS A 175 -5.03 -13.50 5.71
N LEU A 176 -6.25 -13.85 6.10
CA LEU A 176 -6.60 -14.15 7.50
C LEU A 176 -6.32 -15.61 7.88
N ALA A 177 -6.19 -16.49 6.89
CA ALA A 177 -5.94 -17.90 7.11
C ALA A 177 -4.84 -18.41 6.18
N ASN A 178 -4.06 -19.38 6.67
CA ASN A 178 -3.07 -20.09 5.86
C ASN A 178 -3.71 -21.01 4.80
N PHE A 179 -5.02 -21.25 4.91
CA PHE A 179 -5.82 -22.13 4.08
C PHE A 179 -7.21 -21.50 3.90
N GLY A 180 -7.77 -21.60 2.69
CA GLY A 180 -9.00 -20.91 2.30
C GLY A 180 -8.77 -19.49 1.81
N ASP A 181 -9.84 -18.88 1.29
CA ASP A 181 -9.79 -17.57 0.61
C ASP A 181 -10.17 -16.40 1.52
N ALA A 182 -10.27 -16.65 2.84
CA ALA A 182 -10.56 -15.64 3.84
C ALA A 182 -9.48 -14.56 3.84
N SER A 183 -9.88 -13.36 3.46
CA SER A 183 -9.03 -12.17 3.40
C SER A 183 -9.75 -10.99 4.04
N LEU A 184 -8.96 -10.04 4.52
CA LEU A 184 -9.43 -8.78 5.06
C LEU A 184 -8.73 -7.66 4.32
N TRP A 185 -9.47 -6.62 3.98
CA TRP A 185 -8.90 -5.48 3.30
C TRP A 185 -9.09 -4.21 4.13
N PRO A 186 -8.16 -3.93 5.06
CA PRO A 186 -8.19 -2.76 5.91
C PRO A 186 -7.69 -1.49 5.20
N PHE A 187 -8.28 -0.37 5.60
CA PHE A 187 -7.73 0.97 5.43
C PHE A 187 -7.20 1.47 6.77
N TYR A 188 -5.94 1.90 6.76
CA TYR A 188 -5.26 2.48 7.90
C TYR A 188 -4.97 3.95 7.66
N LEU A 189 -4.99 4.73 8.73
CA LEU A 189 -4.63 6.13 8.76
C LEU A 189 -3.59 6.38 9.85
N TYR A 190 -2.52 7.09 9.47
CA TYR A 190 -1.61 7.73 10.40
C TYR A 190 -1.56 9.23 10.12
N PHE A 191 -1.00 9.97 11.08
CA PHE A 191 -0.82 11.41 10.98
C PHE A 191 0.64 11.75 10.69
N GLY A 192 0.87 12.49 9.61
CA GLY A 192 2.18 13.05 9.25
C GLY A 192 2.71 14.06 10.26
N ASN A 193 1.84 14.62 11.11
CA ASN A 193 2.18 15.53 12.22
C ASN A 193 2.98 14.85 13.34
N GLN A 194 2.82 13.54 13.51
CA GLN A 194 3.54 12.77 14.51
C GLN A 194 4.93 12.39 13.99
N THR A 195 5.88 12.07 14.87
CA THR A 195 7.22 11.62 14.43
C THR A 195 7.17 10.17 13.92
N LYS A 196 8.01 9.82 12.94
CA LYS A 196 8.08 8.42 12.44
C LYS A 196 8.50 7.43 13.51
N TYR A 197 9.25 7.87 14.52
CA TYR A 197 9.68 7.03 15.64
C TYR A 197 8.53 6.62 16.54
N VAL A 198 7.59 7.53 16.80
CA VAL A 198 6.37 7.20 17.55
C VAL A 198 5.41 6.38 16.69
N ARG A 199 5.22 6.75 15.42
CA ARG A 199 4.40 5.94 14.49
C ARG A 199 4.89 4.50 14.37
N GLY A 200 6.21 4.31 14.32
CA GLY A 200 6.84 2.99 14.24
C GLY A 200 6.85 2.20 15.55
N LYS A 201 6.35 2.76 16.66
CA LYS A 201 6.28 2.10 17.96
C LYS A 201 4.92 1.42 18.14
N PRO A 202 4.83 0.07 18.15
CA PRO A 202 3.53 -0.62 18.23
C PRO A 202 2.70 -0.29 19.46
N THR A 203 3.34 0.06 20.58
CA THR A 203 2.68 0.43 21.84
C THR A 203 2.20 1.88 21.88
N ALA A 204 2.45 2.68 20.83
CA ALA A 204 1.97 4.06 20.75
C ALA A 204 0.56 4.17 20.16
N SER A 205 -0.01 3.08 19.64
CA SER A 205 -1.36 3.05 19.04
C SER A 205 -1.61 4.15 17.99
N ALA A 206 -0.56 4.53 17.25
CA ALA A 206 -0.57 5.59 16.25
C ALA A 206 -1.25 5.20 14.91
N CYS A 207 -1.59 3.92 14.76
CA CYS A 207 -2.28 3.38 13.58
C CYS A 207 -3.78 3.35 13.84
N HIS A 208 -4.55 4.09 13.04
CA HIS A 208 -5.99 4.13 13.16
C HIS A 208 -6.63 3.31 12.04
N HIS A 209 -7.50 2.38 12.39
CA HIS A 209 -8.31 1.66 11.41
C HIS A 209 -9.46 2.56 10.97
N VAL A 210 -9.64 2.71 9.66
CA VAL A 210 -10.65 3.57 9.05
C VAL A 210 -11.78 2.74 8.46
N ALA A 211 -11.45 1.70 7.70
CA ALA A 211 -12.46 0.88 7.03
C ALA A 211 -11.98 -0.55 6.80
N TYR A 212 -12.93 -1.45 6.60
CA TYR A 212 -12.71 -2.81 6.13
C TYR A 212 -13.57 -3.05 4.89
N ILE A 213 -12.90 -3.23 3.77
CA ILE A 213 -13.51 -3.37 2.46
C ILE A 213 -13.99 -4.81 2.28
N PRO A 214 -15.28 -5.03 1.97
CA PRO A 214 -15.74 -6.33 1.53
C PRO A 214 -15.19 -6.66 0.15
N THR A 215 -15.12 -7.94 -0.19
CA THR A 215 -14.97 -8.36 -1.59
C THR A 215 -16.31 -8.24 -2.31
N LEU A 216 -16.29 -8.40 -3.64
CA LEU A 216 -17.55 -8.70 -4.33
C LEU A 216 -18.16 -9.99 -3.72
N PRO A 217 -19.50 -10.08 -3.59
CA PRO A 217 -20.16 -11.25 -3.01
C PRO A 217 -19.75 -12.56 -3.71
N ASP A 218 -19.71 -13.66 -2.96
CA ASP A 218 -19.36 -14.98 -3.52
C ASP A 218 -20.37 -15.44 -4.59
N ASP A 219 -21.63 -15.03 -4.44
CA ASP A 219 -22.72 -15.27 -5.40
C ASP A 219 -22.81 -14.18 -6.49
N PHE A 220 -21.77 -13.36 -6.69
CA PHE A 220 -21.78 -12.27 -7.67
C PHE A 220 -22.20 -12.73 -9.07
N GLN A 221 -21.70 -13.89 -9.54
CA GLN A 221 -22.07 -14.42 -10.86
C GLN A 221 -23.55 -14.78 -10.93
N ASP A 222 -24.11 -15.36 -9.87
CA ASP A 222 -25.53 -15.71 -9.80
C ASP A 222 -26.40 -14.45 -9.79
N GLN A 223 -25.98 -13.42 -9.05
CA GLN A 223 -26.66 -12.13 -9.02
C GLN A 223 -26.59 -11.44 -10.39
N TYR A 224 -25.43 -11.43 -11.04
CA TYR A 224 -25.26 -10.88 -12.38
C TYR A 224 -26.12 -11.62 -13.41
N MET A 225 -26.17 -12.96 -13.35
CA MET A 225 -27.03 -13.79 -14.20
C MET A 225 -28.52 -13.50 -13.99
N LYS A 226 -28.97 -13.16 -12.77
CA LYS A 226 -30.37 -12.76 -12.53
C LYS A 226 -30.73 -11.47 -13.27
N PHE A 227 -29.79 -10.55 -13.44
CA PHE A 227 -30.01 -9.30 -14.17
C PHE A 227 -29.95 -9.47 -15.69
N PHE A 228 -29.01 -10.27 -16.20
CA PHE A 228 -28.67 -10.30 -17.64
C PHE A 228 -28.86 -11.65 -18.34
N GLY A 229 -29.14 -12.73 -17.59
CA GLY A 229 -29.31 -14.09 -18.13
C GLY A 229 -28.00 -14.82 -18.48
N GLU A 230 -26.85 -14.16 -18.35
CA GLU A 230 -25.52 -14.69 -18.65
C GLU A 230 -24.51 -14.27 -17.57
N PRO A 231 -23.43 -15.04 -17.34
CA PRO A 231 -22.41 -14.68 -16.37
C PRO A 231 -21.57 -13.49 -16.84
N SER A 232 -21.00 -12.75 -15.90
CA SER A 232 -20.13 -11.62 -16.24
C SER A 232 -18.81 -12.08 -16.87
N SER A 233 -18.24 -11.26 -17.75
CA SER A 233 -16.87 -11.48 -18.22
C SER A 233 -15.84 -11.14 -17.12
N SER A 234 -14.60 -11.59 -17.30
CA SER A 234 -13.49 -11.27 -16.38
C SER A 234 -13.20 -9.76 -16.32
N GLU A 235 -13.43 -9.06 -17.43
CA GLU A 235 -13.27 -7.61 -17.57
C GLU A 235 -14.35 -6.86 -16.81
N VAL A 236 -15.62 -7.31 -16.90
CA VAL A 236 -16.74 -6.76 -16.13
C VAL A 236 -16.54 -6.99 -14.64
N TYR A 237 -16.11 -8.19 -14.24
CA TYR A 237 -15.78 -8.48 -12.85
C TYR A 237 -14.65 -7.57 -12.32
N THR A 238 -13.59 -7.37 -13.11
CA THR A 238 -12.48 -6.47 -12.76
C THR A 238 -12.95 -5.00 -12.70
N TYR A 239 -13.84 -4.58 -13.59
CA TYR A 239 -14.48 -3.27 -13.55
C TYR A 239 -15.27 -3.09 -12.24
N CYS A 240 -16.12 -4.05 -11.88
CA CYS A 240 -16.93 -4.00 -10.65
C CYS A 240 -16.06 -3.91 -9.38
N LYS A 241 -14.90 -4.57 -9.34
CA LYS A 241 -13.93 -4.41 -8.24
C LYS A 241 -13.40 -2.98 -8.11
N ARG A 242 -13.18 -2.29 -9.24
CA ARG A 242 -12.76 -0.87 -9.23
C ARG A 242 -13.90 0.02 -8.76
N GLU A 243 -15.11 -0.20 -9.27
CA GLU A 243 -16.30 0.55 -8.83
C GLU A 243 -16.54 0.38 -7.33
N LEU A 244 -16.40 -0.84 -6.78
CA LEU A 244 -16.53 -1.09 -5.34
C LEU A 244 -15.54 -0.24 -4.53
N MET A 245 -14.27 -0.24 -4.93
CA MET A 245 -13.24 0.56 -4.27
C MET A 245 -13.58 2.06 -4.29
N GLN A 246 -14.04 2.58 -5.43
CA GLN A 246 -14.41 3.98 -5.54
C GLN A 246 -15.69 4.30 -4.75
N ALA A 247 -16.70 3.43 -4.77
CA ALA A 247 -17.91 3.59 -3.99
C ALA A 247 -17.62 3.65 -2.48
N ILE A 248 -16.68 2.83 -1.99
CA ILE A 248 -16.23 2.90 -0.58
C ILE A 248 -15.51 4.21 -0.30
N TRP A 249 -14.63 4.68 -1.18
CA TRP A 249 -14.02 5.99 -1.01
C TRP A 249 -15.04 7.14 -1.07
N ALA A 250 -16.08 7.03 -1.90
CA ALA A 250 -17.16 8.01 -1.94
C ALA A 250 -17.95 8.04 -0.63
N LEU A 251 -18.13 6.88 0.02
CA LEU A 251 -18.73 6.76 1.35
C LEU A 251 -17.86 7.43 2.43
N LEU A 252 -16.53 7.26 2.37
CA LEU A 252 -15.59 7.86 3.33
C LEU A 252 -15.38 9.36 3.13
N LEU A 253 -15.49 9.83 1.88
CA LEU A 253 -15.46 11.25 1.49
C LEU A 253 -16.86 11.87 1.60
N ASP A 254 -17.48 11.67 2.75
CA ASP A 254 -18.82 12.16 3.06
C ASP A 254 -18.88 13.69 3.15
N ASP A 255 -20.08 14.24 3.30
CA ASP A 255 -20.28 15.68 3.34
C ASP A 255 -19.60 16.32 4.56
N LYS A 256 -19.48 15.57 5.68
CA LYS A 256 -18.75 16.03 6.88
C LYS A 256 -17.26 16.20 6.58
N PHE A 257 -16.66 15.21 5.93
CA PHE A 257 -15.26 15.26 5.49
C PHE A 257 -15.04 16.38 4.48
N MET A 258 -15.93 16.51 3.48
CA MET A 258 -15.79 17.54 2.46
C MET A 258 -15.92 18.95 3.02
N HIS A 259 -16.84 19.16 3.97
CA HIS A 259 -16.94 20.41 4.69
C HIS A 259 -15.65 20.72 5.45
N ALA A 260 -15.13 19.75 6.22
CA ALA A 260 -13.86 19.88 6.94
C ALA A 260 -12.67 20.12 6.01
N TYR A 261 -12.66 19.52 4.83
CA TYR A 261 -11.60 19.69 3.84
C TYR A 261 -11.55 21.14 3.32
N VAL A 262 -12.70 21.77 3.09
CA VAL A 262 -12.78 23.14 2.56
C VAL A 262 -12.66 24.19 3.66
N HIS A 263 -13.38 24.01 4.76
CA HIS A 263 -13.55 25.02 5.81
C HIS A 263 -12.71 24.77 7.06
N GLY A 264 -12.10 23.59 7.19
CA GLY A 264 -11.47 23.14 8.41
C GLY A 264 -12.49 22.79 9.50
N ILE A 265 -11.99 22.23 10.60
CA ILE A 265 -12.76 21.91 11.81
C ILE A 265 -12.09 22.55 13.02
N VAL A 266 -12.88 23.14 13.91
CA VAL A 266 -12.35 23.82 15.11
C VAL A 266 -12.24 22.80 16.24
N ILE A 267 -11.01 22.54 16.69
CA ILE A 267 -10.72 21.57 17.74
C ILE A 267 -9.92 22.27 18.84
N LYS A 268 -10.34 22.09 20.09
CA LYS A 268 -9.51 22.40 21.25
C LYS A 268 -8.54 21.25 21.46
N CYS A 269 -7.28 21.46 21.09
CA CYS A 269 -6.25 20.43 21.17
C CYS A 269 -5.87 20.13 22.62
N SER A 270 -5.20 18.99 22.82
CA SER A 270 -4.70 18.52 24.14
C SER A 270 -3.78 19.53 24.85
N ASP A 271 -3.05 20.36 24.09
CA ASP A 271 -2.22 21.44 24.62
C ASP A 271 -3.03 22.68 25.10
N GLY A 272 -4.36 22.62 25.03
CA GLY A 272 -5.28 23.67 25.44
C GLY A 272 -5.54 24.74 24.39
N ILE A 273 -4.82 24.73 23.25
CA ILE A 273 -4.96 25.71 22.18
C ILE A 273 -6.07 25.27 21.23
N THR A 274 -6.98 26.20 20.90
CA THR A 274 -8.04 25.95 19.92
C THR A 274 -7.54 26.29 18.52
N ARG A 275 -7.57 25.30 17.63
CA ARG A 275 -7.07 25.40 16.26
C ARG A 275 -8.15 25.04 15.26
N ARG A 276 -8.06 25.64 14.07
CA ARG A 276 -8.80 25.20 12.90
C ARG A 276 -7.94 24.23 12.10
N ILE A 277 -8.31 22.96 12.16
CA ILE A 277 -7.58 21.85 11.55
C ILE A 277 -8.14 21.56 10.15
N PHE A 278 -7.27 21.51 9.14
CA PHE A 278 -7.61 21.18 7.76
C PHE A 278 -7.10 19.79 7.40
N PRO A 279 -7.97 18.80 7.13
CA PRO A 279 -7.55 17.48 6.67
C PRO A 279 -6.93 17.56 5.26
N ARG A 280 -5.72 17.05 5.07
CA ARG A 280 -5.06 17.00 3.76
C ARG A 280 -4.43 15.64 3.50
N PHE A 281 -4.74 15.04 2.36
CA PHE A 281 -4.08 13.81 1.89
C PHE A 281 -2.61 14.08 1.64
N PHE A 282 -1.74 13.49 2.46
CA PHE A 282 -0.30 13.61 2.35
C PHE A 282 0.27 12.46 1.51
N THR A 283 -0.03 11.23 1.91
CA THR A 283 0.42 10.02 1.21
C THR A 283 -0.65 8.95 1.22
N TYR A 284 -0.61 8.11 0.19
CA TYR A 284 -1.30 6.84 0.13
C TYR A 284 -0.29 5.76 -0.29
N SER A 285 0.02 4.83 0.60
CA SER A 285 0.86 3.66 0.29
C SER A 285 0.03 2.38 0.21
N ALA A 286 0.35 1.54 -0.76
CA ALA A 286 -0.25 0.23 -0.99
C ALA A 286 0.69 -0.57 -1.89
N ASP A 287 0.33 -1.78 -2.30
CA ASP A 287 1.08 -2.45 -3.37
C ASP A 287 0.71 -1.92 -4.77
N TYR A 288 1.40 -2.38 -5.82
CA TYR A 288 1.16 -1.87 -7.18
C TYR A 288 -0.25 -2.19 -7.72
N PRO A 289 -0.74 -3.45 -7.68
CA PRO A 289 -2.11 -3.79 -8.06
C PRO A 289 -3.17 -2.94 -7.37
N GLU A 290 -2.98 -2.62 -6.09
CA GLU A 290 -3.91 -1.80 -5.35
C GLU A 290 -3.81 -0.32 -5.74
N LYS A 291 -2.60 0.23 -5.90
CA LYS A 291 -2.40 1.59 -6.40
C LYS A 291 -3.05 1.82 -7.74
N VAL A 292 -3.01 0.85 -8.65
CA VAL A 292 -3.64 1.02 -9.97
C VAL A 292 -5.17 1.09 -9.88
N ILE A 293 -5.78 0.36 -8.93
CA ILE A 293 -7.22 0.47 -8.63
C ILE A 293 -7.54 1.86 -8.05
N LEU A 294 -6.80 2.28 -7.02
CA LEU A 294 -7.01 3.55 -6.33
C LEU A 294 -6.78 4.77 -7.24
N SER A 295 -5.79 4.70 -8.12
CA SER A 295 -5.45 5.79 -9.06
C SER A 295 -6.31 5.82 -10.32
N GLY A 296 -7.06 4.75 -10.61
CA GLY A 296 -7.87 4.64 -11.82
C GLY A 296 -7.01 4.47 -13.09
N ILE A 297 -5.99 3.61 -13.04
CA ILE A 297 -5.17 3.26 -14.21
C ILE A 297 -5.15 1.75 -14.47
N LYS A 298 -4.80 1.36 -15.70
CA LYS A 298 -4.73 -0.02 -16.14
C LYS A 298 -3.47 -0.69 -15.61
N ASN A 299 -3.65 -1.85 -14.97
CA ASN A 299 -2.56 -2.68 -14.48
C ASN A 299 -1.55 -2.99 -15.61
N LEU A 300 -0.29 -2.63 -15.40
CA LEU A 300 0.80 -2.81 -16.37
C LEU A 300 0.49 -2.29 -17.79
N GLY A 301 -0.32 -1.24 -17.89
CA GLY A 301 -0.72 -0.59 -19.15
C GLY A 301 0.45 0.04 -19.92
N GLN A 302 0.12 0.82 -20.96
CA GLN A 302 1.12 1.54 -21.75
C GLN A 302 1.95 2.51 -20.90
N CYS A 303 1.31 3.16 -19.92
CA CYS A 303 1.89 4.11 -18.98
C CYS A 303 1.69 3.57 -17.55
N PRO A 304 2.50 2.61 -17.08
CA PRO A 304 2.19 1.84 -15.88
C PRO A 304 2.40 2.60 -14.57
N CYS A 305 3.07 3.75 -14.56
CA CYS A 305 3.38 4.50 -13.34
C CYS A 305 2.15 5.31 -12.86
N PRO A 306 1.77 5.23 -11.56
CA PRO A 306 0.70 6.07 -11.01
C PRO A 306 1.01 7.58 -10.97
N ARG A 307 2.27 7.99 -11.07
CA ARG A 307 2.68 9.41 -10.96
C ARG A 307 3.04 10.07 -12.29
N CYS A 308 3.39 9.31 -13.32
CA CYS A 308 3.84 9.86 -14.61
C CYS A 308 3.43 9.00 -15.81
N LEU A 309 3.44 9.62 -16.99
CA LEU A 309 3.10 9.02 -18.28
C LEU A 309 4.31 8.39 -18.98
N THR A 310 5.32 7.95 -18.22
CA THR A 310 6.45 7.22 -18.81
C THR A 310 5.93 5.91 -19.42
N LYS A 311 6.23 5.70 -20.71
CA LYS A 311 5.75 4.52 -21.42
C LYS A 311 6.51 3.28 -20.98
N LYS A 312 5.85 2.13 -21.06
CA LYS A 312 6.42 0.81 -20.73
C LYS A 312 7.69 0.51 -21.54
N THR A 313 7.72 0.94 -22.81
CA THR A 313 8.89 0.82 -23.70
C THR A 313 10.07 1.67 -23.27
N GLU A 314 9.86 2.67 -22.41
CA GLU A 314 10.88 3.59 -21.93
C GLU A 314 11.42 3.21 -20.53
N ILE A 315 10.82 2.22 -19.87
CA ILE A 315 11.28 1.69 -18.56
C ILE A 315 12.75 1.28 -18.56
N PRO A 316 13.33 0.68 -19.63
CA PRO A 316 14.76 0.36 -19.65
C PRO A 316 15.69 1.58 -19.49
N LEU A 317 15.16 2.81 -19.63
CA LEU A 317 15.91 4.05 -19.44
C LEU A 317 15.85 4.59 -18.00
N MET A 318 15.21 3.86 -17.09
CA MET A 318 15.02 4.25 -15.70
C MET A 318 16.34 4.68 -15.02
N GLY A 319 16.31 5.79 -14.29
CA GLY A 319 17.48 6.37 -13.62
C GLY A 319 18.42 7.18 -14.52
N SER A 320 18.21 7.18 -15.84
CA SER A 320 18.93 8.08 -16.75
C SER A 320 18.50 9.54 -16.57
N LYS A 321 19.37 10.50 -16.93
CA LYS A 321 19.00 11.93 -16.96
C LYS A 321 17.73 12.19 -17.80
N ARG A 322 17.51 11.41 -18.87
CA ARG A 322 16.32 11.51 -19.71
C ARG A 322 15.08 11.02 -18.98
N ASP A 323 15.17 9.91 -18.26
CA ASP A 323 14.07 9.40 -17.43
C ASP A 323 13.70 10.40 -16.32
N MET A 324 14.68 10.89 -15.57
CA MET A 324 14.44 11.86 -14.49
C MET A 324 13.72 13.12 -15.00
N LYS A 325 14.16 13.66 -16.15
CA LYS A 325 13.48 14.79 -16.80
C LYS A 325 12.08 14.42 -17.30
N ARG A 326 11.89 13.21 -17.85
CA ARG A 326 10.59 12.73 -18.35
C ARG A 326 9.58 12.60 -17.21
N ARG A 327 9.96 12.05 -16.06
CA ARG A 327 9.06 11.87 -14.90
C ARG A 327 8.45 13.20 -14.44
N ILE A 328 9.24 14.28 -14.47
CA ILE A 328 8.79 15.64 -14.13
C ILE A 328 7.92 16.22 -15.25
N ARG A 329 8.40 16.18 -16.50
CA ARG A 329 7.69 16.78 -17.65
C ARG A 329 6.35 16.09 -17.93
N CYS A 330 6.29 14.78 -17.72
CA CYS A 330 5.15 13.94 -18.04
C CYS A 330 4.43 13.47 -16.76
N MET A 331 4.45 14.27 -15.70
CA MET A 331 3.63 14.00 -14.51
C MET A 331 2.17 13.84 -14.90
N ARG A 332 1.49 12.86 -14.30
CA ARG A 332 0.05 12.70 -14.46
C ARG A 332 -0.66 13.88 -13.81
N LYS A 333 -1.67 14.39 -14.51
CA LYS A 333 -2.54 15.45 -14.03
C LYS A 333 -3.91 14.86 -13.78
N ASP A 334 -4.59 15.34 -12.75
CA ASP A 334 -6.02 15.13 -12.60
C ASP A 334 -6.70 16.38 -13.13
N ASP A 335 -7.37 16.29 -14.28
CA ASP A 335 -7.91 17.44 -14.98
C ASP A 335 -9.24 17.13 -15.69
N GLN A 336 -9.89 18.18 -16.16
CA GLN A 336 -11.18 18.09 -16.85
C GLN A 336 -11.11 17.25 -18.14
N LYS A 337 -9.93 17.11 -18.76
CA LYS A 337 -9.77 16.26 -19.94
C LYS A 337 -9.97 14.79 -19.55
N HIS A 338 -9.30 14.33 -18.50
CA HIS A 338 -9.48 12.97 -17.99
C HIS A 338 -10.91 12.69 -17.56
N HIS A 339 -11.58 13.66 -16.92
CA HIS A 339 -12.99 13.51 -16.55
C HIS A 339 -13.85 13.26 -17.79
N ARG A 340 -13.70 14.09 -18.83
CA ARG A 340 -14.46 13.93 -20.08
C ARG A 340 -14.17 12.59 -20.77
N GLU A 341 -12.92 12.15 -20.78
CA GLU A 341 -12.55 10.86 -21.37
C GLU A 341 -13.19 9.68 -20.65
N VAL A 342 -13.23 9.71 -19.31
CA VAL A 342 -13.93 8.71 -18.50
C VAL A 342 -15.45 8.77 -18.74
N GLU A 343 -16.04 9.96 -18.78
CA GLU A 343 -17.48 10.14 -19.06
C GLU A 343 -17.88 9.64 -20.45
N ASP A 344 -17.06 9.91 -21.46
CA ASP A 344 -17.33 9.43 -22.82
C ASP A 344 -17.19 7.92 -22.90
N ALA A 345 -16.21 7.32 -22.21
CA ALA A 345 -16.11 5.87 -22.09
C ALA A 345 -17.33 5.26 -21.37
N TRP A 346 -17.85 5.91 -20.33
CA TRP A 346 -19.08 5.51 -19.63
C TRP A 346 -20.29 5.52 -20.56
N LYS A 347 -20.48 6.58 -21.35
CA LYS A 347 -21.57 6.65 -22.35
C LYS A 347 -21.45 5.51 -23.37
N LEU A 348 -20.24 5.19 -23.82
CA LEU A 348 -20.03 4.05 -24.71
C LEU A 348 -20.50 2.73 -24.07
N ILE A 349 -20.15 2.51 -22.80
CA ILE A 349 -20.44 1.27 -22.08
C ILE A 349 -21.96 1.14 -21.85
N PHE A 350 -22.57 2.12 -21.19
CA PHE A 350 -23.96 1.99 -20.74
C PHE A 350 -25.00 2.38 -21.81
N GLN A 351 -24.76 3.45 -22.58
CA GLN A 351 -25.75 3.93 -23.55
C GLN A 351 -25.65 3.20 -24.90
N LEU A 352 -24.44 2.75 -25.26
CA LEU A 352 -24.20 2.09 -26.55
C LEU A 352 -23.90 0.60 -26.44
N GLY A 353 -23.84 0.03 -25.23
CA GLY A 353 -23.60 -1.40 -25.00
C GLY A 353 -22.22 -1.87 -25.44
N VAL A 354 -21.22 -0.98 -25.42
CA VAL A 354 -19.85 -1.33 -25.78
C VAL A 354 -19.20 -2.09 -24.62
N PRO A 355 -18.48 -3.20 -24.87
CA PRO A 355 -17.76 -3.89 -23.80
C PRO A 355 -16.75 -2.98 -23.09
N VAL A 356 -16.60 -3.18 -21.77
CA VAL A 356 -15.76 -2.34 -20.89
C VAL A 356 -14.29 -2.25 -21.31
N ASP A 357 -13.73 -3.31 -21.91
CA ASP A 357 -12.36 -3.31 -22.49
C ASP A 357 -12.41 -3.36 -24.03
N GLY A 358 -13.51 -2.89 -24.64
CA GLY A 358 -13.73 -2.86 -26.08
C GLY A 358 -12.79 -1.87 -26.80
N SER A 359 -12.62 -2.07 -28.11
CA SER A 359 -11.72 -1.24 -28.94
C SER A 359 -12.06 0.26 -28.91
N ARG A 360 -13.35 0.61 -28.83
CA ARG A 360 -13.82 2.00 -28.76
C ARG A 360 -13.45 2.66 -27.42
N VAL A 361 -13.62 1.96 -26.30
CA VAL A 361 -13.22 2.43 -24.96
C VAL A 361 -11.69 2.56 -24.89
N LYS A 362 -10.98 1.54 -25.37
CA LYS A 362 -9.52 1.53 -25.48
C LYS A 362 -8.97 2.72 -26.26
N LYS A 363 -9.63 3.11 -27.36
CA LYS A 363 -9.21 4.25 -28.18
C LYS A 363 -9.22 5.59 -27.41
N ILE A 364 -10.08 5.72 -26.39
CA ILE A 364 -10.18 6.91 -25.56
C ILE A 364 -9.14 6.86 -24.44
N LEU A 365 -9.02 5.72 -23.74
CA LEU A 365 -8.34 5.67 -22.44
C LEU A 365 -6.91 5.09 -22.46
N ASN A 366 -6.53 4.29 -23.48
CA ASN A 366 -5.29 3.51 -23.42
C ASN A 366 -4.00 4.36 -23.51
N ASP A 367 -4.04 5.51 -24.19
CA ASP A 367 -2.85 6.34 -24.42
C ASP A 367 -2.20 6.76 -23.09
N GLU A 368 -3.03 7.05 -22.08
CA GLU A 368 -2.61 7.35 -20.71
C GLU A 368 -2.89 6.20 -19.75
N SER A 369 -3.31 5.05 -20.27
CA SER A 369 -3.66 3.85 -19.50
C SER A 369 -4.71 4.10 -18.44
N LEU A 370 -5.68 4.96 -18.71
CA LEU A 370 -6.83 5.17 -17.84
C LEU A 370 -7.79 3.97 -17.92
N VAL A 371 -8.70 3.88 -16.95
CA VAL A 371 -9.79 2.90 -16.92
C VAL A 371 -11.13 3.64 -16.89
N PRO A 372 -12.23 3.04 -17.36
CA PRO A 372 -13.52 3.71 -17.45
C PRO A 372 -14.22 3.77 -16.07
N THR A 373 -13.53 4.17 -15.02
CA THR A 373 -14.07 4.22 -13.64
C THR A 373 -13.97 5.65 -13.13
N ARG A 374 -15.09 6.16 -12.60
CA ARG A 374 -15.14 7.46 -11.92
C ARG A 374 -14.38 7.35 -10.61
N ASN A 375 -13.43 8.27 -10.39
CA ASN A 375 -12.56 8.20 -9.23
C ASN A 375 -13.06 9.17 -8.16
N SER A 376 -13.34 8.69 -6.96
CA SER A 376 -14.00 9.47 -5.90
C SER A 376 -13.15 10.64 -5.42
N PHE A 377 -11.82 10.47 -5.35
CA PHE A 377 -10.91 11.59 -5.06
C PHE A 377 -10.96 12.65 -6.15
N SER A 378 -11.07 12.22 -7.39
CA SER A 378 -11.13 13.10 -8.55
C SER A 378 -12.43 13.91 -8.57
N GLU A 379 -13.57 13.26 -8.37
CA GLU A 379 -14.88 13.94 -8.35
C GLU A 379 -15.00 14.92 -7.18
N LYS A 380 -14.56 14.51 -5.98
CA LYS A 380 -14.75 15.28 -4.76
C LYS A 380 -13.66 16.34 -4.54
N LEU A 381 -12.40 16.05 -4.86
CA LEU A 381 -11.26 16.89 -4.46
C LEU A 381 -10.60 17.66 -5.62
N CYS A 382 -10.72 17.20 -6.88
CA CYS A 382 -10.18 17.94 -8.03
C CYS A 382 -10.73 19.38 -8.15
N PRO A 383 -12.03 19.65 -7.87
CA PRO A 383 -12.55 21.02 -7.83
C PRO A 383 -11.85 21.95 -6.83
N HIS A 384 -11.18 21.37 -5.83
CA HIS A 384 -10.41 22.07 -4.80
C HIS A 384 -8.89 22.07 -5.08
N GLY A 385 -8.47 21.77 -6.32
CA GLY A 385 -7.07 21.79 -6.74
C GLY A 385 -6.28 20.53 -6.40
N PHE A 386 -6.93 19.48 -5.91
CA PHE A 386 -6.25 18.23 -5.57
C PHE A 386 -5.95 17.38 -6.82
N ASN A 387 -4.70 16.91 -6.93
CA ASN A 387 -4.30 15.93 -7.95
C ASN A 387 -4.05 14.58 -7.29
N ARG A 388 -4.99 13.63 -7.46
CA ARG A 388 -4.92 12.29 -6.85
C ARG A 388 -3.63 11.53 -7.18
N PHE A 389 -2.99 11.78 -8.32
CA PHE A 389 -1.78 11.08 -8.71
C PHE A 389 -0.56 11.46 -7.86
N ARG A 390 -0.61 12.58 -7.12
CA ARG A 390 0.50 13.04 -6.27
C ARG A 390 0.61 12.26 -4.96
N MET A 391 -0.50 11.71 -4.42
CA MET A 391 -0.50 11.09 -3.09
C MET A 391 0.15 9.69 -3.07
N PHE A 392 0.23 9.00 -4.20
CA PHE A 392 0.73 7.62 -4.23
C PHE A 392 2.25 7.55 -4.03
N VAL A 393 2.68 6.89 -2.95
CA VAL A 393 4.09 6.65 -2.63
C VAL A 393 4.48 5.19 -2.90
N VAL A 394 5.77 4.92 -3.01
CA VAL A 394 6.30 3.56 -3.19
C VAL A 394 6.16 2.79 -1.88
N ASP A 395 5.67 1.56 -1.96
CA ASP A 395 5.73 0.64 -0.82
C ASP A 395 7.02 -0.15 -0.95
N GLU A 396 8.06 0.29 -0.24
CA GLU A 396 9.38 -0.32 -0.34
C GLU A 396 9.37 -1.79 0.11
N LEU A 397 8.50 -2.15 1.06
CA LEU A 397 8.40 -3.49 1.60
C LEU A 397 7.79 -4.44 0.56
N HIS A 398 6.63 -4.11 0.00
CA HIS A 398 5.91 -4.99 -0.92
C HIS A 398 6.40 -4.89 -2.36
N GLU A 399 6.68 -3.69 -2.87
CA GLU A 399 7.05 -3.50 -4.28
C GLU A 399 8.52 -3.82 -4.53
N PHE A 400 9.40 -3.44 -3.59
CA PHE A 400 10.84 -3.59 -3.77
C PHE A 400 11.40 -4.81 -3.04
N GLU A 401 11.35 -4.87 -1.70
CA GLU A 401 11.99 -5.93 -0.92
C GLU A 401 11.39 -7.32 -1.22
N LEU A 402 10.07 -7.48 -1.06
CA LEU A 402 9.36 -8.72 -1.36
C LEU A 402 9.07 -8.93 -2.86
N GLY A 403 8.95 -7.83 -3.62
CA GLY A 403 8.65 -7.86 -5.04
C GLY A 403 9.91 -8.03 -5.90
N VAL A 404 10.50 -6.90 -6.30
CA VAL A 404 11.62 -6.85 -7.25
C VAL A 404 12.86 -7.57 -6.74
N TRP A 405 13.27 -7.30 -5.50
CA TRP A 405 14.50 -7.82 -4.94
C TRP A 405 14.46 -9.34 -4.80
N LYS A 406 13.42 -9.87 -4.14
CA LYS A 406 13.21 -11.32 -4.05
C LYS A 406 13.23 -12.01 -5.42
N ALA A 407 12.61 -11.42 -6.45
CA ALA A 407 12.62 -11.97 -7.80
C ALA A 407 14.02 -11.99 -8.42
N ILE A 408 14.78 -10.89 -8.29
CA ILE A 408 16.18 -10.81 -8.73
C ILE A 408 17.02 -11.86 -8.00
N LEU A 409 16.94 -11.90 -6.67
CA LEU A 409 17.70 -12.82 -5.84
C LEU A 409 17.40 -14.29 -6.19
N THR A 410 16.13 -14.62 -6.40
CA THR A 410 15.70 -15.94 -6.88
C THR A 410 16.35 -16.29 -8.22
N HIS A 411 16.38 -15.35 -9.16
CA HIS A 411 17.02 -15.55 -10.45
C HIS A 411 18.54 -15.76 -10.33
N LEU A 412 19.21 -14.97 -9.48
CA LEU A 412 20.64 -15.13 -9.19
C LEU A 412 20.94 -16.53 -8.62
N PHE A 413 20.11 -17.02 -7.69
CA PHE A 413 20.26 -18.38 -7.17
C PHE A 413 20.10 -19.43 -8.27
N ARG A 414 19.14 -19.27 -9.19
CA ARG A 414 18.97 -20.19 -10.35
C ARG A 414 20.21 -20.21 -11.25
N ILE A 415 20.84 -19.06 -11.50
CA ILE A 415 22.09 -19.00 -12.28
C ILE A 415 23.20 -19.77 -11.55
N LEU A 416 23.37 -19.57 -10.25
CA LEU A 416 24.38 -20.28 -9.47
C LEU A 416 24.14 -21.79 -9.42
N HIS A 417 22.87 -22.22 -9.36
CA HIS A 417 22.52 -23.63 -9.47
C HIS A 417 22.86 -24.19 -10.85
N ALA A 418 22.59 -23.44 -11.92
CA ALA A 418 22.89 -23.85 -13.30
C ALA A 418 24.40 -23.90 -13.60
N ALA A 419 25.18 -22.96 -13.06
CA ALA A 419 26.64 -22.97 -13.15
C ALA A 419 27.26 -24.19 -12.43
N GLY A 420 26.54 -24.80 -11.50
CA GLY A 420 26.93 -26.03 -10.82
C GLY A 420 28.09 -25.87 -9.84
N GLY A 421 28.76 -26.99 -9.53
CA GLY A 421 29.87 -27.04 -8.57
C GLY A 421 29.46 -26.60 -7.15
N HIS A 422 30.28 -25.77 -6.53
CA HIS A 422 30.10 -25.32 -5.13
C HIS A 422 29.64 -23.86 -5.01
N ALA A 423 29.24 -23.21 -6.11
CA ALA A 423 28.97 -21.78 -6.14
C ALA A 423 27.85 -21.37 -5.17
N ILE A 424 26.74 -22.13 -5.14
CA ILE A 424 25.62 -21.87 -4.22
C ILE A 424 26.00 -22.13 -2.75
N GLN A 425 26.87 -23.12 -2.48
CA GLN A 425 27.30 -23.43 -1.11
C GLN A 425 28.22 -22.34 -0.57
N LYS A 426 29.16 -21.84 -1.39
CA LYS A 426 30.01 -20.70 -1.07
C LYS A 426 29.19 -19.43 -0.81
N LEU A 427 28.12 -19.22 -1.57
CA LEU A 427 27.21 -18.09 -1.32
C LEU A 427 26.54 -18.22 0.06
N ASN A 428 25.98 -19.38 0.36
CA ASN A 428 25.32 -19.65 1.63
C ASN A 428 26.28 -19.52 2.82
N GLU A 429 27.51 -20.02 2.69
CA GLU A 429 28.58 -19.86 3.67
C GLU A 429 28.85 -18.37 3.93
N ARG A 430 29.05 -17.56 2.89
CA ARG A 430 29.30 -16.11 3.05
C ARG A 430 28.16 -15.37 3.74
N TYR A 431 26.90 -15.74 3.48
CA TYR A 431 25.78 -15.17 4.22
C TYR A 431 25.84 -15.58 5.70
N ARG A 432 26.10 -16.85 6.03
CA ARG A 432 26.23 -17.31 7.43
C ARG A 432 27.42 -16.70 8.17
N ASP A 433 28.50 -16.43 7.46
CA ASP A 433 29.71 -15.82 8.00
C ASP A 433 29.56 -14.31 8.21
N THR A 434 28.48 -13.70 7.69
CA THR A 434 28.21 -12.29 7.92
C THR A 434 27.91 -12.06 9.40
N PRO A 435 28.75 -11.28 10.11
CA PRO A 435 28.49 -10.93 11.50
C PRO A 435 27.20 -10.14 11.63
N SER A 436 26.56 -10.23 12.79
CA SER A 436 25.49 -9.32 13.13
C SER A 436 25.99 -7.87 13.14
N PHE A 437 25.22 -6.94 12.58
CA PHE A 437 25.58 -5.52 12.49
C PHE A 437 24.49 -4.63 13.09
N GLY A 438 24.92 -3.58 13.81
CA GLY A 438 24.03 -2.70 14.57
C GLY A 438 23.36 -3.38 15.77
N ARG A 439 22.57 -2.63 16.56
CA ARG A 439 21.69 -3.20 17.61
C ARG A 439 20.48 -3.89 16.96
N GLY A 440 20.72 -4.89 16.11
CA GLY A 440 19.70 -5.70 15.44
C GLY A 440 19.34 -5.29 14.01
N THR A 441 20.22 -4.56 13.31
CA THR A 441 20.00 -4.11 11.93
C THR A 441 20.25 -5.21 10.92
N ILE A 442 21.37 -5.95 11.04
CA ILE A 442 21.59 -7.20 10.30
C ILE A 442 21.72 -8.30 11.33
N ARG A 443 20.82 -9.29 11.27
CA ARG A 443 20.89 -10.45 12.15
C ARG A 443 21.77 -11.55 11.55
N LYS A 444 22.26 -12.46 12.39
CA LYS A 444 23.03 -13.60 11.92
C LYS A 444 22.15 -14.50 11.06
N PHE A 445 22.59 -14.78 9.84
CA PHE A 445 21.92 -15.73 8.95
C PHE A 445 22.26 -17.16 9.40
N ASN A 446 21.31 -17.88 9.96
CA ASN A 446 21.54 -19.25 10.46
C ASN A 446 21.23 -20.34 9.42
N THR A 447 20.46 -20.00 8.39
CA THR A 447 20.01 -20.93 7.35
C THR A 447 20.61 -20.59 5.99
N ASN A 448 20.59 -21.54 5.06
CA ASN A 448 20.94 -21.28 3.66
C ASN A 448 20.04 -20.19 3.07
N ALA A 449 20.62 -19.03 2.73
CA ALA A 449 19.90 -17.95 2.05
C ALA A 449 19.24 -18.44 0.75
N SER A 450 19.91 -19.35 0.02
CA SER A 450 19.40 -19.92 -1.22
C SER A 450 18.12 -20.76 -1.05
N ALA A 451 17.84 -21.24 0.16
CA ALA A 451 16.64 -22.02 0.42
C ALA A 451 15.38 -21.16 0.53
N MET A 452 15.53 -19.86 0.86
CA MET A 452 14.44 -18.88 1.00
C MET A 452 13.23 -19.38 1.82
N LYS A 453 13.47 -20.18 2.85
CA LYS A 453 12.40 -20.77 3.66
C LYS A 453 11.97 -19.79 4.75
N ARG A 454 10.69 -19.40 4.74
CA ARG A 454 10.03 -18.59 5.79
C ARG A 454 10.73 -17.24 6.08
N LEU A 455 11.26 -16.61 5.03
CA LEU A 455 11.84 -15.26 5.14
C LEU A 455 10.71 -14.22 5.10
N ALA A 456 10.70 -13.31 6.08
CA ALA A 456 9.90 -12.10 6.08
C ALA A 456 10.56 -11.03 5.20
N ALA A 457 9.86 -9.92 4.91
CA ALA A 457 10.41 -8.84 4.08
C ALA A 457 11.74 -8.30 4.61
N ARG A 458 11.83 -8.09 5.94
CA ARG A 458 13.07 -7.67 6.60
C ARG A 458 14.24 -8.62 6.34
N ASP A 459 14.00 -9.92 6.25
CA ASP A 459 15.10 -10.85 5.95
C ASP A 459 15.61 -10.68 4.52
N PHE A 460 14.71 -10.38 3.57
CA PHE A 460 15.13 -10.00 2.22
C PHE A 460 15.89 -8.68 2.22
N GLU A 461 15.45 -7.69 3.00
CA GLU A 461 16.18 -6.45 3.21
C GLU A 461 17.59 -6.69 3.78
N ASP A 462 17.72 -7.50 4.83
CA ASP A 462 19.00 -7.86 5.42
C ASP A 462 19.93 -8.50 4.37
N LEU A 463 19.40 -9.44 3.57
CA LEU A 463 20.15 -10.07 2.47
C LEU A 463 20.64 -9.03 1.44
N LEU A 464 19.84 -8.01 1.13
CA LEU A 464 20.18 -6.91 0.23
C LEU A 464 21.28 -6.00 0.81
N GLN A 465 21.34 -5.84 2.12
CA GLN A 465 22.30 -4.96 2.79
C GLN A 465 23.73 -5.56 2.89
N VAL A 466 23.90 -6.87 2.71
CA VAL A 466 25.21 -7.55 2.82
C VAL A 466 26.10 -7.31 1.58
N ARG A 467 26.82 -6.19 1.56
CA ARG A 467 27.69 -5.78 0.43
C ARG A 467 28.77 -6.81 0.04
N SER A 468 29.36 -7.53 1.00
CA SER A 468 30.41 -8.53 0.75
C SER A 468 29.91 -9.71 -0.09
N VAL A 469 28.64 -10.06 0.04
CA VAL A 469 28.00 -11.13 -0.72
C VAL A 469 27.61 -10.66 -2.12
N HIS A 470 27.17 -9.41 -2.27
CA HIS A 470 26.93 -8.82 -3.60
C HIS A 470 28.20 -8.72 -4.44
N ALA A 471 29.34 -8.38 -3.84
CA ALA A 471 30.62 -8.38 -4.54
C ALA A 471 30.99 -9.77 -5.09
N PHE A 472 30.68 -10.84 -4.34
CA PHE A 472 30.84 -12.22 -4.81
C PHE A 472 29.96 -12.53 -6.02
N LEU A 473 28.66 -12.22 -5.92
CA LEU A 473 27.70 -12.43 -7.00
C LEU A 473 28.14 -11.71 -8.28
N ILE A 474 28.54 -10.44 -8.17
CA ILE A 474 29.02 -9.65 -9.31
C ILE A 474 30.30 -10.25 -9.88
N SER A 475 31.28 -10.63 -9.03
CA SER A 475 32.53 -11.23 -9.50
C SER A 475 32.33 -12.57 -10.20
N PHE A 476 31.47 -13.44 -9.66
CA PHE A 476 31.18 -14.76 -10.23
C PHE A 476 30.48 -14.63 -11.59
N LEU A 477 29.49 -13.73 -11.69
CA LEU A 477 28.73 -13.51 -12.92
C LEU A 477 29.51 -12.77 -14.02
N MET A 478 30.57 -12.03 -13.66
CA MET A 478 31.45 -11.34 -14.61
C MET A 478 32.60 -12.20 -15.13
N ILE A 479 32.90 -13.33 -14.48
CA ILE A 479 34.01 -14.22 -14.84
C ILE A 479 33.58 -15.31 -15.85
N ASP A 480 32.32 -15.77 -15.81
CA ASP A 480 31.82 -16.76 -16.78
C ASP A 480 31.36 -16.10 -18.10
N SER A 481 32.12 -16.34 -19.17
CA SER A 481 31.91 -15.75 -20.50
C SER A 481 30.51 -16.03 -21.08
N VAL A 482 29.91 -17.18 -20.75
CA VAL A 482 28.57 -17.61 -21.21
C VAL A 482 27.45 -16.86 -20.48
N HIS A 483 27.65 -16.46 -19.23
CA HIS A 483 26.65 -15.76 -18.42
C HIS A 483 26.79 -14.21 -18.49
N SER A 484 27.97 -13.72 -18.87
CA SER A 484 28.22 -12.31 -19.14
C SER A 484 27.34 -11.74 -20.27
N LEU A 485 26.97 -12.56 -21.26
CA LEU A 485 26.13 -12.16 -22.39
C LEU A 485 24.69 -11.91 -21.94
N SER A 486 24.10 -12.82 -21.14
CA SER A 486 22.75 -12.74 -20.58
C SER A 486 22.53 -11.48 -19.73
N LEU A 487 23.46 -11.19 -18.82
CA LEU A 487 23.36 -9.99 -17.96
C LEU A 487 23.52 -8.68 -18.74
N ARG A 488 24.33 -8.67 -19.81
CA ARG A 488 24.44 -7.51 -20.71
C ARG A 488 23.18 -7.30 -21.56
N THR A 489 22.42 -8.35 -21.90
CA THR A 489 21.14 -8.21 -22.59
C THR A 489 19.99 -7.76 -21.67
N TYR A 490 19.95 -8.23 -20.42
CA TYR A 490 18.91 -7.83 -19.46
C TYR A 490 19.18 -6.48 -18.79
N PHE A 491 20.46 -6.10 -18.64
CA PHE A 491 20.87 -4.87 -17.97
C PHE A 491 21.98 -4.13 -18.72
N PRO A 492 21.73 -3.63 -19.94
CA PRO A 492 22.78 -3.07 -20.79
C PRO A 492 23.46 -1.82 -20.22
N LYS A 493 22.87 -1.17 -19.19
CA LYS A 493 23.40 0.04 -18.53
C LYS A 493 23.04 0.17 -17.05
N ILE A 494 22.98 -0.92 -16.27
CA ILE A 494 23.02 -0.73 -14.81
C ILE A 494 24.50 -0.65 -14.41
N THR A 495 24.94 0.51 -13.93
CA THR A 495 26.08 0.61 -13.01
C THR A 495 25.65 -0.03 -11.69
N ILE A 496 25.56 -1.37 -11.70
CA ILE A 496 25.16 -2.20 -10.55
C ILE A 496 25.93 -1.70 -9.31
N PRO A 497 27.27 -1.51 -9.33
CA PRO A 497 27.98 -1.04 -8.15
C PRO A 497 27.41 0.23 -7.49
N TRP A 498 26.87 1.18 -8.26
CA TRP A 498 26.38 2.48 -7.76
C TRP A 498 24.98 2.40 -7.12
N PHE A 499 24.09 1.55 -7.65
CA PHE A 499 22.74 1.36 -7.11
C PHE A 499 22.78 0.61 -5.77
N TRP A 500 23.58 -0.46 -5.69
CA TRP A 500 23.75 -1.24 -4.46
C TRP A 500 24.52 -0.47 -3.37
N THR A 501 25.52 0.34 -3.74
CA THR A 501 26.17 1.23 -2.77
C THR A 501 25.23 2.33 -2.32
N SER A 502 24.49 3.00 -3.22
CA SER A 502 23.58 4.09 -2.84
C SER A 502 22.46 3.61 -1.92
N TYR A 503 21.76 2.52 -2.26
CA TYR A 503 20.64 2.00 -1.45
C TYR A 503 21.10 1.56 -0.05
N SER A 504 22.23 0.83 0.03
CA SER A 504 22.80 0.42 1.32
C SER A 504 23.32 1.62 2.15
N THR A 505 23.90 2.64 1.53
CA THR A 505 24.33 3.86 2.24
C THR A 505 23.18 4.78 2.67
N TRP A 506 22.04 4.78 1.96
CA TRP A 506 20.90 5.66 2.25
C TRP A 506 20.16 5.25 3.54
N ARG A 507 20.04 3.94 3.83
CA ARG A 507 19.36 3.44 5.05
C ARG A 507 20.30 3.08 6.21
N LEU A 508 21.53 2.61 5.96
CA LEU A 508 22.48 2.25 7.03
C LEU A 508 23.38 3.41 7.49
N GLY A 509 23.26 4.57 6.84
CA GLY A 509 24.13 5.73 7.07
C GLY A 509 25.60 5.46 6.68
N THR A 510 26.48 6.38 7.07
CA THR A 510 27.94 6.32 6.81
C THR A 510 28.65 5.15 7.51
N HIS A 511 27.97 4.39 8.38
CA HIS A 511 28.55 3.29 9.14
C HIS A 511 29.01 2.08 8.30
N LEU A 512 28.56 1.95 7.04
CA LEU A 512 29.06 0.95 6.10
C LEU A 512 30.49 1.24 5.61
N GLN A 513 30.96 2.50 5.65
CA GLN A 513 32.35 2.82 5.31
C GLN A 513 33.34 2.19 6.30
N ASN A 514 32.96 2.10 7.59
CA ASN A 514 33.80 1.51 8.63
C ASN A 514 33.81 -0.03 8.61
N TYR A 515 32.83 -0.66 7.96
CA TYR A 515 32.81 -2.12 7.81
C TYR A 515 33.73 -2.61 6.68
N ALA A 516 34.01 -1.74 5.70
CA ALA A 516 34.96 -2.02 4.63
C ALA A 516 36.43 -1.96 5.09
N SER A 517 36.70 -1.39 6.27
CA SER A 517 38.03 -1.22 6.86
C SER A 517 38.44 -2.33 7.85
N ILE A 518 37.64 -3.38 8.01
CA ILE A 518 38.08 -4.56 8.78
C ILE A 518 39.11 -5.30 7.91
N PRO A 519 40.40 -5.37 8.33
CA PRO A 519 41.41 -6.10 7.59
C PRO A 519 40.99 -7.56 7.51
N ARG A 520 41.05 -8.16 6.31
CA ARG A 520 41.06 -9.61 6.21
C ARG A 520 42.35 -10.08 6.89
N THR A 521 42.25 -10.65 8.08
CA THR A 521 43.33 -11.48 8.63
C THR A 521 43.58 -12.65 7.66
N PRO A 522 44.85 -13.05 7.50
CA PRO A 522 45.32 -13.85 6.37
C PRO A 522 44.61 -15.17 6.15
#